data_AF-X8DI12-F1
#
_entry.id   AF-X8DI12-F1
#
_cell.length_a   1.000
_cell.length_b   1.000
_cell.length_c   1.000
_cell.angle_alpha   90.00
_cell.angle_beta   90.00
_cell.angle_gamma   90.00
#
_symmetry.space_group_name_H-M   'P 1'
#
loop_
_entity.id
_entity.type
_entity.pdbx_description
1 polymer ?
#
loop_
_entity_poly.entity_id
_entity_poly.type
_entity_poly.pdbx_seq_one_letter_code
_entity_poly.pdbx_strand_id
1 'polypeptide(L)'
;MRFGFLFNEVVTGLRRNVTMTVAMIITTAIAIGLFGGGLLVISLAKNSKAIYLDRVETQIFLTEDLSATDTTCSSDICKGLRDEIEKRSDIKSVRFVNREDAYADAGRRLPQFQDLMKDVSKDAFPASFIVKLKDPEKHADFDEAFVGKPGVRACSTRRTSSTGCSRSWTACGMRRS
;
A
#
# COMPACT_ATOMS: atom_id res chain seq x y z
N MET A 1 1.09 76.74 28.08
CA MET A 1 1.30 76.13 26.74
C MET A 1 0.67 74.73 26.75
N ARG A 2 -0.21 74.40 25.78
CA ARG A 2 -1.10 73.22 25.76
C ARG A 2 -0.41 71.89 25.39
N PHE A 3 0.60 71.48 26.16
CA PHE A 3 1.34 70.22 25.89
C PHE A 3 0.48 68.95 26.00
N GLY A 4 -0.51 68.91 26.88
CA GLY A 4 -1.38 67.73 27.06
C GLY A 4 -2.31 67.44 25.87
N PHE A 5 -2.71 68.47 25.12
CA PHE A 5 -3.59 68.30 23.96
C PHE A 5 -2.84 67.68 22.77
N LEU A 6 -1.62 68.16 22.51
CA LEU A 6 -0.74 67.61 21.46
C LEU A 6 -0.37 66.15 21.74
N PHE A 7 -0.06 65.80 22.98
CA PHE A 7 0.22 64.41 23.35
C PHE A 7 -0.99 63.49 23.16
N ASN A 8 -2.19 63.95 23.52
CA ASN A 8 -3.41 63.16 23.36
C ASN A 8 -3.78 62.97 21.87
N GLU A 9 -3.57 63.97 21.02
CA GLU A 9 -3.77 63.89 19.57
C GLU A 9 -2.83 62.88 18.91
N VAL A 10 -1.54 62.89 19.30
CA VAL A 10 -0.51 61.98 18.77
C VAL A 10 -0.75 60.54 19.21
N VAL A 11 -1.10 60.31 20.48
CA VAL A 11 -1.42 58.96 20.99
C VAL A 11 -2.69 58.39 20.34
N THR A 12 -3.68 59.24 20.09
CA THR A 12 -4.93 58.82 19.42
C THR A 12 -4.71 58.51 17.95
N GLY A 13 -3.92 59.33 17.24
CA GLY A 13 -3.51 59.09 15.86
C GLY A 13 -2.68 57.82 15.71
N LEU A 14 -1.77 57.55 16.64
CA LEU A 14 -0.95 56.36 16.67
C LEU A 14 -1.78 55.09 16.94
N ARG A 15 -2.68 55.11 17.94
CA ARG A 15 -3.53 53.95 18.25
C ARG A 15 -4.38 53.52 17.07
N ARG A 16 -4.98 54.45 16.34
CA ARG A 16 -5.89 54.13 15.23
C ARG A 16 -5.17 53.47 14.05
N ASN A 17 -3.95 53.92 13.76
CA ASN A 17 -3.15 53.34 12.68
C ASN A 17 -2.55 51.97 13.08
N VAL A 18 -2.13 51.84 14.35
CA VAL A 18 -1.59 50.60 14.90
C VAL A 18 -2.67 49.52 15.01
N THR A 19 -3.88 49.83 15.45
CA THR A 19 -4.94 48.81 15.59
C THR A 19 -5.33 48.17 14.25
N MET A 20 -5.34 48.95 13.17
CA MET A 20 -5.70 48.45 11.84
C MET A 20 -4.59 47.56 11.24
N THR A 21 -3.32 47.92 11.44
CA THR A 21 -2.17 47.10 10.98
C THR A 21 -1.99 45.84 11.80
N VAL A 22 -2.17 45.92 13.12
CA VAL A 22 -2.14 44.73 14.00
C VAL A 22 -3.21 43.73 13.59
N ALA A 23 -4.42 44.19 13.23
CA ALA A 23 -5.48 43.32 12.74
C ALA A 23 -5.06 42.55 11.47
N MET A 24 -4.46 43.22 10.47
CA MET A 24 -3.96 42.54 9.26
C MET A 24 -2.84 41.55 9.55
N ILE A 25 -1.93 41.86 10.49
CA ILE A 25 -0.84 40.95 10.87
C ILE A 25 -1.42 39.69 11.51
N ILE A 26 -2.38 39.82 12.42
CA ILE A 26 -3.03 38.69 13.07
C ILE A 26 -3.74 37.79 12.04
N THR A 27 -4.51 38.38 11.12
CA THR A 27 -5.21 37.57 10.10
C THR A 27 -4.24 36.82 9.19
N THR A 28 -3.11 37.45 8.84
CA THR A 28 -2.07 36.82 8.02
C THR A 28 -1.35 35.70 8.79
N ALA A 29 -1.04 35.94 10.06
CA ALA A 29 -0.43 34.95 10.94
C ALA A 29 -1.32 33.71 11.12
N ILE A 30 -2.63 33.89 11.27
CA ILE A 30 -3.59 32.77 11.34
C ILE A 30 -3.60 31.99 10.02
N ALA A 31 -3.64 32.67 8.87
CA ALA A 31 -3.62 32.02 7.57
C ALA A 31 -2.34 31.18 7.36
N ILE A 32 -1.17 31.74 7.69
CA ILE A 32 0.12 31.04 7.62
C ILE A 32 0.17 29.90 8.64
N GLY A 33 -0.34 30.10 9.86
CA GLY A 33 -0.38 29.09 10.90
C GLY A 33 -1.22 27.88 10.50
N LEU A 34 -2.41 28.09 9.94
CA LEU A 34 -3.26 27.01 9.43
C LEU A 34 -2.64 26.31 8.21
N PHE A 35 -2.01 27.06 7.31
CA PHE A 35 -1.32 26.49 6.16
C PHE A 35 -0.11 25.63 6.57
N GLY A 36 0.75 26.15 7.46
CA GLY A 36 1.89 25.44 8.01
C GLY A 36 1.47 24.23 8.85
N GLY A 37 0.43 24.38 9.67
CA GLY A 37 -0.16 23.28 10.43
C GLY A 37 -0.75 22.18 9.52
N GLY A 38 -1.44 22.57 8.45
CA GLY A 38 -1.95 21.63 7.44
C GLY A 38 -0.84 20.81 6.78
N LEU A 39 0.27 21.44 6.41
CA LEU A 39 1.43 20.75 5.85
C LEU A 39 2.09 19.77 6.84
N LEU A 40 2.13 20.12 8.13
CA LEU A 40 2.61 19.22 9.18
C LEU A 40 1.71 17.99 9.34
N VAL A 41 0.39 18.16 9.34
CA VAL A 41 -0.57 17.03 9.41
C VAL A 41 -0.42 16.10 8.21
N ILE A 42 -0.25 16.65 7.00
CA ILE A 42 0.00 15.87 5.79
C ILE A 42 1.31 15.08 5.90
N SER A 43 2.37 15.71 6.44
CA SER A 43 3.67 15.06 6.62
C SER A 43 3.59 13.92 7.65
N LEU A 44 2.86 14.12 8.74
CA LEU A 44 2.59 13.08 9.73
C LEU A 44 1.81 11.92 9.10
N ALA A 45 0.80 12.20 8.28
CA ALA A 45 0.04 11.18 7.56
C ALA A 45 0.89 10.42 6.53
N LYS A 46 1.81 11.10 5.82
CA LYS A 46 2.73 10.46 4.87
C LYS A 46 3.71 9.51 5.56
N ASN A 47 4.29 9.93 6.68
CA ASN A 47 5.19 9.07 7.47
C ASN A 47 4.45 7.86 8.05
N SER A 48 3.21 8.05 8.54
CA SER A 48 2.36 6.94 8.97
C SER A 48 1.99 6.00 7.82
N LYS A 49 1.75 6.53 6.61
CA LYS A 49 1.49 5.73 5.41
C LYS A 49 2.72 4.94 4.96
N ALA A 50 3.94 5.47 5.07
CA ALA A 50 5.15 4.74 4.70
C ALA A 50 5.32 3.44 5.52
N ILE A 51 4.92 3.46 6.80
CA ILE A 51 4.94 2.26 7.66
C ILE A 51 3.85 1.25 7.26
N TYR A 52 2.71 1.70 6.72
CA TYR A 52 1.60 0.85 6.29
C TYR A 52 1.71 0.34 4.83
N LEU A 53 2.31 1.12 3.93
CA LEU A 53 2.50 0.78 2.51
C LEU A 53 3.65 -0.22 2.28
N ASP A 54 4.55 -0.41 3.25
CA ASP A 54 5.61 -1.43 3.21
C ASP A 54 5.07 -2.88 3.43
N ARG A 55 3.74 -3.04 3.48
CA ARG A 55 3.03 -4.34 3.52
C ARG A 55 2.17 -4.63 2.30
N VAL A 56 2.30 -3.89 1.20
CA VAL A 56 1.67 -4.31 -0.06
C VAL A 56 2.57 -5.38 -0.69
N GLU A 57 2.24 -6.62 -0.36
CA GLU A 57 2.86 -7.79 -0.96
C GLU A 57 2.00 -8.25 -2.14
N THR A 58 2.61 -8.35 -3.32
CA THR A 58 1.96 -8.94 -4.49
C THR A 58 2.16 -10.45 -4.43
N GLN A 59 1.07 -11.20 -4.53
CA GLN A 59 1.09 -12.66 -4.53
C GLN A 59 0.80 -13.17 -5.94
N ILE A 60 1.76 -13.87 -6.52
CA ILE A 60 1.59 -14.57 -7.81
C ILE A 60 1.25 -16.02 -7.46
N PHE A 61 0.02 -16.45 -7.74
CA PHE A 61 -0.40 -17.83 -7.56
C PHE A 61 0.01 -18.68 -8.75
N LEU A 62 0.60 -19.83 -8.46
CA LEU A 62 1.02 -20.80 -9.46
C LEU A 62 -0.13 -21.73 -9.84
N THR A 63 0.02 -22.44 -10.96
CA THR A 63 -0.91 -23.49 -11.38
C THR A 63 -0.87 -24.66 -10.40
N GLU A 64 -1.96 -25.43 -10.36
CA GLU A 64 -2.07 -26.60 -9.46
C GLU A 64 -1.02 -27.67 -9.77
N ASP A 65 -0.66 -27.85 -11.04
CA ASP A 65 0.33 -28.84 -11.49
C ASP A 65 1.73 -28.54 -10.92
N LEU A 66 2.14 -27.26 -10.94
CA LEU A 66 3.40 -26.82 -10.35
C LEU A 66 3.33 -26.82 -8.83
N SER A 67 2.19 -26.41 -8.27
CA SER A 67 1.98 -26.37 -6.81
C SER A 67 1.96 -27.76 -6.17
N ALA A 68 1.51 -28.78 -6.89
CA ALA A 68 1.45 -30.17 -6.43
C ALA A 68 2.78 -30.90 -6.58
N THR A 69 3.53 -30.59 -7.64
CA THR A 69 4.76 -31.32 -7.99
C THR A 69 6.00 -30.74 -7.30
N ASP A 70 5.99 -29.44 -6.98
CA ASP A 70 7.22 -28.73 -6.59
C ASP A 70 7.10 -27.99 -5.25
N THR A 71 7.69 -28.59 -4.21
CA THR A 71 7.71 -28.05 -2.85
C THR A 71 8.85 -27.08 -2.57
N THR A 72 9.87 -27.03 -3.44
CA THR A 72 11.09 -26.22 -3.25
C THR A 72 11.39 -25.31 -4.44
N CYS A 73 10.51 -25.23 -5.45
CA CYS A 73 10.76 -24.50 -6.69
C CYS A 73 12.00 -25.01 -7.45
N SER A 74 12.08 -26.33 -7.58
CA SER A 74 13.17 -27.07 -8.23
C SER A 74 12.98 -27.24 -9.75
N SER A 75 11.75 -27.14 -10.24
CA SER A 75 11.36 -27.24 -11.65
C SER A 75 11.87 -26.08 -12.50
N ASP A 76 12.14 -26.35 -13.78
CA ASP A 76 12.68 -25.36 -14.72
C ASP A 76 11.72 -24.17 -14.92
N ILE A 77 10.41 -24.42 -14.91
CA ILE A 77 9.38 -23.39 -15.02
C ILE A 77 9.39 -22.49 -13.77
N CYS A 78 9.49 -23.09 -12.57
CA CYS A 78 9.49 -22.32 -11.33
C CYS A 78 10.78 -21.49 -11.17
N LYS A 79 11.94 -22.06 -11.50
CA LYS A 79 13.22 -21.34 -11.50
C LYS A 79 13.24 -20.22 -12.54
N GLY A 80 12.78 -20.50 -13.76
CA GLY A 80 12.70 -19.49 -14.83
C GLY A 80 11.81 -18.31 -14.44
N LEU A 81 10.66 -18.59 -13.83
CA LEU A 81 9.76 -17.55 -13.32
C LEU A 81 10.39 -16.76 -12.18
N ARG A 82 11.05 -17.45 -11.22
CA ARG A 82 11.77 -16.79 -10.13
C ARG A 82 12.88 -15.88 -10.63
N ASP A 83 13.69 -16.34 -11.57
CA ASP A 83 14.77 -15.56 -12.16
C ASP A 83 14.24 -14.37 -12.95
N GLU A 84 13.13 -14.54 -13.68
CA GLU A 84 12.48 -13.44 -14.41
C GLU A 84 11.97 -12.36 -13.46
N ILE A 85 11.41 -12.76 -12.32
CA ILE A 85 11.01 -11.87 -11.25
C ILE A 85 12.27 -11.19 -10.67
N GLU A 86 13.27 -11.93 -10.19
CA GLU A 86 14.46 -11.36 -9.53
C GLU A 86 15.31 -10.44 -10.44
N LYS A 87 15.29 -10.64 -11.76
CA LYS A 87 15.99 -9.78 -12.74
C LYS A 87 15.37 -8.39 -12.89
N ARG A 88 14.12 -8.19 -12.47
CA ARG A 88 13.42 -6.91 -12.58
C ARG A 88 13.93 -5.91 -11.53
N SER A 89 14.30 -4.71 -11.99
CA SER A 89 14.90 -3.67 -11.13
C SER A 89 13.93 -3.07 -10.10
N ASP A 90 12.62 -3.25 -10.29
CA ASP A 90 11.53 -2.77 -9.44
C ASP A 90 11.23 -3.68 -8.25
N ILE A 91 11.99 -4.76 -8.06
CA ILE A 91 11.77 -5.74 -6.98
C ILE A 91 12.76 -5.54 -5.84
N LYS A 92 12.25 -5.65 -4.61
CA LYS A 92 12.99 -5.57 -3.35
C LYS A 92 13.31 -6.97 -2.80
N SER A 93 12.35 -7.90 -2.83
CA SER A 93 12.56 -9.28 -2.39
C SER A 93 11.52 -10.23 -2.98
N VAL A 94 11.91 -11.49 -3.19
CA VAL A 94 11.03 -12.58 -3.64
C VAL A 94 11.08 -13.71 -2.61
N ARG A 95 9.92 -14.23 -2.22
CA ARG A 95 9.81 -15.41 -1.37
C ARG A 95 8.87 -16.42 -2.01
N PHE A 96 9.36 -17.65 -2.18
CA PHE A 96 8.51 -18.77 -2.57
C PHE A 96 7.78 -19.33 -1.34
N VAL A 97 6.51 -19.64 -1.50
CA VAL A 97 5.67 -20.27 -0.49
C VAL A 97 5.01 -21.48 -1.12
N ASN A 98 5.34 -22.66 -0.60
CA ASN A 98 4.73 -23.90 -1.05
C ASN A 98 3.32 -24.06 -0.46
N ARG A 99 2.59 -25.08 -0.93
CA ARG A 99 1.22 -25.40 -0.50
C ARG A 99 1.12 -25.64 1.01
N GLU A 100 2.11 -26.30 1.61
CA GLU A 100 2.09 -26.64 3.04
C GLU A 100 2.32 -25.42 3.93
N ASP A 101 3.27 -24.57 3.56
CA ASP A 101 3.57 -23.31 4.22
C ASP A 101 2.39 -22.34 4.09
N ALA A 102 1.71 -22.32 2.93
CA ALA A 102 0.51 -21.51 2.72
C ALA A 102 -0.63 -21.95 3.64
N TYR A 103 -0.84 -23.27 3.79
CA TYR A 103 -1.81 -23.83 4.74
C TYR A 103 -1.44 -23.51 6.19
N ALA A 104 -0.17 -23.68 6.56
CA ALA A 104 0.30 -23.38 7.91
C ALA A 104 0.17 -21.88 8.26
N ASP A 105 0.52 -20.98 7.33
CA ASP A 105 0.35 -19.54 7.50
C ASP A 105 -1.13 -19.15 7.63
N ALA A 106 -2.01 -19.80 6.87
CA ALA A 106 -3.45 -19.57 6.97
C ALA A 106 -3.97 -19.98 8.37
N GLY A 107 -3.54 -21.14 8.89
CA GLY A 107 -3.89 -21.62 10.23
C GLY A 107 -3.37 -20.75 11.37
N ARG A 108 -2.21 -20.09 11.20
CA ARG A 108 -1.69 -19.11 12.18
C ARG A 108 -2.48 -17.81 12.17
N ARG A 109 -2.97 -17.37 11.01
CA ARG A 109 -3.68 -16.10 10.85
C ARG A 109 -5.14 -16.17 11.28
N LEU A 110 -5.75 -17.35 11.20
CA LEU A 110 -7.17 -17.57 11.47
C LEU A 110 -7.35 -18.61 12.58
N PRO A 111 -6.89 -18.33 13.81
CA PRO A 111 -6.99 -19.27 14.93
C PRO A 111 -8.44 -19.67 15.21
N GLN A 112 -9.41 -18.76 14.99
CA GLN A 112 -10.83 -19.04 15.18
C GLN A 112 -11.43 -20.05 14.17
N PHE A 113 -10.76 -20.31 13.05
CA PHE A 113 -11.22 -21.23 12.01
C PHE A 113 -10.32 -22.46 11.89
N GLN A 114 -9.45 -22.72 12.86
CA GLN A 114 -8.55 -23.88 12.82
C GLN A 114 -9.28 -25.21 12.72
N ASP A 115 -10.44 -25.36 13.37
CA ASP A 115 -11.24 -26.59 13.23
C ASP A 115 -11.81 -26.75 11.82
N LEU A 116 -12.26 -25.67 11.18
CA LEU A 116 -12.71 -25.72 9.78
C LEU A 116 -11.55 -25.99 8.82
N MET A 117 -10.34 -25.56 9.15
CA MET A 117 -9.16 -25.80 8.32
C MET A 117 -8.76 -27.28 8.28
N LYS A 118 -9.04 -28.07 9.33
CA LYS A 118 -8.78 -29.51 9.34
C LYS A 118 -9.57 -30.26 8.26
N ASP A 119 -10.75 -29.75 7.89
CA ASP A 119 -11.62 -30.32 6.88
C ASP A 119 -11.36 -29.77 5.46
N VAL A 120 -10.53 -28.72 5.35
CA VAL A 120 -10.16 -28.13 4.07
C VAL A 120 -8.95 -28.86 3.49
N SER A 121 -9.08 -29.40 2.29
CA SER A 121 -7.93 -29.99 1.59
C SER A 121 -6.84 -28.96 1.38
N LYS A 122 -5.58 -29.35 1.60
CA LYS A 122 -4.38 -28.55 1.31
C LYS A 122 -4.37 -28.06 -0.14
N ASP A 123 -5.03 -28.77 -1.05
CA ASP A 123 -5.14 -28.41 -2.47
C ASP A 123 -5.93 -27.11 -2.72
N ALA A 124 -6.68 -26.62 -1.72
CA ALA A 124 -7.31 -25.31 -1.79
C ALA A 124 -6.30 -24.14 -1.72
N PHE A 125 -5.04 -24.42 -1.36
CA PHE A 125 -3.99 -23.43 -1.18
C PHE A 125 -2.88 -23.62 -2.24
N PRO A 126 -2.97 -22.96 -3.40
CA PRO A 126 -1.93 -23.06 -4.41
C PRO A 126 -0.62 -22.45 -3.90
N ALA A 127 0.51 -22.97 -4.40
CA ALA A 127 1.81 -22.37 -4.15
C ALA A 127 1.86 -20.96 -4.75
N SER A 128 2.61 -20.07 -4.10
CA SER A 128 2.67 -18.67 -4.53
C SER A 128 4.04 -18.05 -4.33
N PHE A 129 4.34 -17.05 -5.16
CA PHE A 129 5.45 -16.15 -4.94
C PHE A 129 4.93 -14.89 -4.25
N ILE A 130 5.52 -14.57 -3.11
CA ILE A 130 5.33 -13.31 -2.40
C ILE A 130 6.44 -12.37 -2.86
N VAL A 131 6.05 -11.34 -3.61
CA VAL A 131 6.94 -10.35 -4.18
C VAL A 131 6.74 -9.02 -3.48
N LYS A 132 7.84 -8.43 -3.01
CA LYS A 132 7.87 -7.05 -2.51
C LYS A 132 8.45 -6.15 -3.58
N LEU A 133 7.66 -5.19 -4.04
CA LEU A 133 8.12 -4.15 -4.96
C LEU A 133 8.88 -3.07 -4.18
N LYS A 134 9.80 -2.38 -4.86
CA LYS A 134 10.44 -1.15 -4.33
C LYS A 134 9.43 -0.01 -4.24
N ASP A 135 8.50 0.03 -5.18
CA ASP A 135 7.42 1.02 -5.25
C ASP A 135 6.07 0.28 -5.27
N PRO A 136 5.28 0.32 -4.17
CA PRO A 136 4.01 -0.38 -4.09
C PRO A 136 2.91 0.24 -4.95
N GLU A 137 3.09 1.46 -5.49
CA GLU A 137 2.09 2.07 -6.39
C GLU A 137 2.12 1.46 -7.79
N LYS A 138 3.27 0.88 -8.20
CA LYS A 138 3.49 0.27 -9.52
C LYS A 138 3.10 -1.21 -9.61
N HIS A 139 2.34 -1.71 -8.64
CA HIS A 139 1.87 -3.10 -8.62
C HIS A 139 0.99 -3.46 -9.84
N ALA A 140 0.25 -2.50 -10.41
CA ALA A 140 -0.61 -2.75 -11.57
C ALA A 140 0.19 -3.13 -12.83
N ASP A 141 1.25 -2.38 -13.15
CA ASP A 141 2.13 -2.67 -14.28
C ASP A 141 2.87 -4.00 -14.09
N PHE A 142 3.16 -4.35 -12.84
CA PHE A 142 3.73 -5.64 -12.48
C PHE A 142 2.72 -6.77 -12.69
N ASP A 143 1.51 -6.64 -12.15
CA ASP A 143 0.44 -7.63 -12.28
C ASP A 143 0.14 -7.93 -13.76
N GLU A 144 0.00 -6.89 -14.60
CA GLU A 144 -0.24 -7.05 -16.04
C GLU A 144 0.90 -7.80 -16.76
N ALA A 145 2.16 -7.60 -16.36
CA ALA A 145 3.29 -8.26 -16.98
C ALA A 145 3.35 -9.78 -16.69
N PHE A 146 2.73 -10.24 -15.60
CA PHE A 146 2.73 -11.65 -15.19
C PHE A 146 1.40 -12.37 -15.47
N VAL A 147 0.32 -11.63 -15.72
CA VAL A 147 -0.95 -12.21 -16.18
C VAL A 147 -0.76 -12.86 -17.56
N GLY A 148 -1.05 -14.16 -17.64
CA GLY A 148 -0.96 -14.93 -18.89
C GLY A 148 0.38 -15.61 -19.16
N LYS A 149 1.36 -15.51 -18.25
CA LYS A 149 2.62 -16.28 -18.36
C LYS A 149 2.40 -17.77 -18.05
N PRO A 150 3.17 -18.67 -18.69
CA PRO A 150 3.08 -20.10 -18.41
C PRO A 150 3.45 -20.38 -16.95
N GLY A 151 2.60 -21.14 -16.25
CA GLY A 151 2.76 -21.46 -14.83
C GLY A 151 2.15 -20.46 -13.84
N VAL A 152 1.63 -19.32 -14.31
CA VAL A 152 0.91 -18.35 -13.48
C VAL A 152 -0.60 -18.58 -13.61
N ARG A 153 -1.27 -18.84 -12.48
CA ARG A 153 -2.73 -19.03 -12.43
C ARG A 153 -3.46 -17.70 -12.23
N ALA A 154 -2.97 -16.87 -11.31
CA ALA A 154 -3.56 -15.57 -11.01
C ALA A 154 -2.56 -14.67 -10.26
N CYS A 155 -2.59 -13.37 -10.51
CA CYS A 155 -1.91 -12.38 -9.67
C CYS A 155 -2.94 -11.73 -8.74
N SER A 156 -2.59 -11.58 -7.48
CA SER A 156 -3.40 -10.87 -6.49
C SER A 156 -2.52 -9.95 -5.67
N THR A 157 -2.68 -8.65 -5.86
CA THR A 157 -2.12 -7.67 -4.93
C THR A 157 -3.00 -7.56 -3.69
N ARG A 158 -2.49 -7.95 -2.52
CA ARG A 158 -3.19 -7.71 -1.24
C ARG A 158 -3.00 -6.24 -0.86
N ARG A 159 -3.85 -5.38 -1.38
CA ARG A 159 -4.02 -4.03 -0.84
C ARG A 159 -4.93 -4.16 0.38
N THR A 160 -4.49 -3.69 1.55
CA THR A 160 -5.30 -3.62 2.78
C THR A 160 -6.49 -2.63 2.66
N SER A 161 -6.80 -2.13 1.46
CA SER A 161 -8.00 -1.35 1.15
C SER A 161 -8.98 -2.21 0.35
N SER A 162 -10.14 -2.44 0.94
CA SER A 162 -11.28 -3.26 0.51
C SER A 162 -11.97 -2.85 -0.80
N THR A 163 -11.29 -2.22 -1.76
CA THR A 163 -11.93 -1.70 -2.97
C THR A 163 -11.13 -2.06 -4.20
N GLY A 164 -11.58 -3.08 -4.92
CA GLY A 164 -11.15 -3.31 -6.30
C GLY A 164 -10.81 -4.75 -6.67
N CYS A 165 -11.72 -5.70 -6.43
CA CYS A 165 -11.66 -6.98 -7.13
C CYS A 165 -13.07 -7.41 -7.55
N SER A 166 -13.66 -6.67 -8.51
CA SER A 166 -14.92 -7.04 -9.16
C SER A 166 -14.79 -7.16 -10.68
N ARG A 167 -13.61 -6.95 -11.29
CA ARG A 167 -13.50 -6.79 -12.75
C ARG A 167 -12.70 -7.83 -13.54
N SER A 168 -12.05 -8.81 -12.93
CA SER A 168 -11.22 -9.78 -13.70
C SER A 168 -11.75 -11.21 -13.80
N TRP A 169 -12.90 -11.54 -13.19
CA TRP A 169 -13.47 -12.88 -13.28
C TRP A 169 -13.94 -13.28 -14.69
N THR A 170 -14.08 -12.32 -15.61
CA THR A 170 -14.60 -12.59 -16.97
C THR A 170 -13.52 -13.06 -17.96
N ALA A 171 -12.23 -12.95 -17.63
CA ALA A 171 -11.15 -13.35 -18.54
C ALA A 171 -10.65 -14.78 -18.31
N CYS A 172 -11.05 -15.44 -17.21
CA CYS A 172 -10.67 -16.82 -16.95
C CYS A 172 -11.69 -17.76 -17.61
N GLY A 173 -11.41 -18.08 -18.87
CA GLY A 173 -12.21 -18.92 -19.75
C GLY A 173 -12.65 -20.21 -19.09
N MET A 174 -13.94 -20.26 -18.78
CA MET A 174 -14.67 -21.40 -18.31
C MET A 174 -14.90 -22.36 -19.49
N ARG A 175 -13.99 -23.32 -19.70
CA ARG A 175 -14.30 -24.52 -20.49
C ARG A 175 -14.87 -25.56 -19.51
N ARG A 176 -16.18 -25.45 -19.25
CA ARG A 176 -16.96 -26.55 -18.66
C ARG A 176 -17.11 -27.63 -19.74
N SER A 177 -16.61 -28.82 -19.43
CA SER A 177 -17.12 -30.10 -19.93
C SER A 177 -17.50 -30.93 -18.73
#